data_AF-A0A1I7W5C9-F1
#
_entry.id   AF-A0A1I7W5C9-F1
#
_cell.length_a   1.000
_cell.length_b   1.000
_cell.length_c   1.000
_cell.angle_alpha   90.00
_cell.angle_beta   90.00
_cell.angle_gamma   90.00
#
_symmetry.space_group_name_H-M   'P 1'
#
loop_
_entity.id
_entity.type
_entity.pdbx_description
1 polymer ?
#
loop_
_entity_poly.entity_id
_entity_poly.type
_entity_poly.pdbx_seq_one_letter_code
_entity_poly.pdbx_strand_id
1 'polypeptide(L)' 'MPLITLASNVPASKFPSDFDVQFTELMAEMLGKPTSRILLLVTPNAQLSHGTMRDPSCLIVVSLIY' A
#
# COMPACT_ATOMS: atom_id res chain seq x y z
N MET A 1 -1.93 9.24 13.27
CA MET A 1 -1.04 8.08 12.97
C MET A 1 -1.57 7.50 11.69
N PRO A 2 -0.93 7.76 10.53
CA PRO A 2 -1.47 7.30 9.25
C PRO A 2 -1.55 5.77 9.19
N LEU A 3 -2.73 5.25 8.90
CA LEU A 3 -2.96 3.85 8.60
C LEU A 3 -3.17 3.72 7.09
N ILE A 4 -2.32 2.94 6.45
CA ILE A 4 -2.33 2.76 5.00
C ILE A 4 -2.52 1.27 4.72
N THR A 5 -3.55 0.96 3.94
CA THR A 5 -3.80 -0.40 3.44
C THR A 5 -3.64 -0.40 1.93
N LEU A 6 -2.81 -1.30 1.44
CA LEU A 6 -2.61 -1.56 0.02
C LEU A 6 -3.01 -3.01 -0.27
N ALA A 7 -3.99 -3.21 -1.14
CA ALA A 7 -4.36 -4.51 -1.66
C ALA A 7 -4.13 -4.55 -3.18
N SER A 8 -3.47 -5.59 -3.68
CA SER A 8 -3.21 -5.76 -5.11
C SER A 8 -3.40 -7.21 -5.52
N ASN A 9 -3.95 -7.44 -6.72
CA ASN A 9 -4.02 -8.77 -7.33
C ASN A 9 -2.67 -9.22 -7.94
N VAL A 10 -1.64 -8.38 -7.89
CA VAL A 10 -0.29 -8.73 -8.32
C VAL A 10 0.30 -9.79 -7.38
N PRO A 11 0.98 -10.82 -7.91
CA PRO A 11 1.65 -11.82 -7.08
C PRO A 11 2.71 -11.23 -6.17
N ALA A 12 2.84 -11.75 -4.95
CA ALA A 12 3.84 -11.32 -3.98
C ALA A 12 5.28 -11.37 -4.56
N SER A 13 5.57 -12.36 -5.41
CA SER A 13 6.89 -12.51 -6.07
C SER A 13 7.25 -11.39 -7.05
N LYS A 14 6.28 -10.54 -7.44
CA LYS A 14 6.51 -9.37 -8.28
C LYS A 14 6.71 -8.07 -7.48
N PHE A 15 6.52 -8.11 -6.17
CA PHE A 15 6.85 -6.97 -5.31
C PHE A 15 8.36 -6.96 -5.05
N PRO A 16 9.01 -5.79 -5.05
CA PRO A 16 10.34 -5.63 -4.48
C PRO A 16 10.40 -6.12 -3.04
N SER A 17 11.55 -6.69 -2.62
CA SER A 17 11.72 -7.22 -1.25
C SER A 17 11.63 -6.15 -0.16
N ASP A 18 11.82 -4.89 -0.53
CA ASP A 18 11.85 -3.70 0.32
C ASP A 18 10.72 -2.72 -0.04
N PHE A 19 9.68 -3.20 -0.73
CA PHE A 19 8.55 -2.37 -1.15
C PHE A 19 7.88 -1.65 0.02
N ASP A 20 7.69 -2.34 1.14
CA ASP A 20 7.09 -1.78 2.34
C ASP A 20 7.91 -0.64 2.93
N VAL A 21 9.24 -0.76 2.94
CA VAL A 21 10.16 0.29 3.37
C VAL A 21 10.04 1.51 2.44
N GLN A 22 10.23 1.32 1.13
CA GLN A 22 10.19 2.42 0.15
C GLN A 22 8.83 3.15 0.15
N PHE A 23 7.73 2.39 0.23
CA PHE A 23 6.40 2.97 0.24
C PHE A 23 6.10 3.71 1.54
N THR A 24 6.60 3.21 2.69
CA THR A 24 6.47 3.89 3.98
C THR A 24 7.22 5.23 3.98
N GLU A 25 8.44 5.26 3.44
CA GLU A 25 9.24 6.49 3.32
C GLU A 25 8.56 7.52 2.41
N LEU A 26 8.08 7.09 1.24
CA LEU A 26 7.30 7.94 0.32
C LEU A 26 6.08 8.55 1.02
N MET A 27 5.30 7.74 1.73
CA MET A 27 4.09 8.22 2.39
C MET A 27 4.42 9.13 3.59
N ALA A 28 5.52 8.88 4.31
CA ALA A 28 6.00 9.75 5.37
C ALA A 28 6.34 11.15 4.84
N GLU A 29 7.08 11.21 3.72
CA GLU A 29 7.43 12.44 3.02
C GLU A 29 6.17 13.19 2.56
N MET A 30 5.27 12.51 1.82
CA MET A 30 4.05 13.11 1.28
C MET A 30 3.10 13.64 2.37
N LEU A 31 3.04 12.98 3.52
CA LEU A 31 2.15 13.35 4.63
C LEU A 31 2.80 14.32 5.62
N GLY A 32 4.11 14.62 5.47
CA GLY A 32 4.86 15.41 6.43
C GLY A 32 4.85 14.81 7.84
N LYS A 33 4.85 13.48 7.95
CA LYS A 33 4.84 12.74 9.22
C LYS A 33 6.12 11.90 9.35
N PRO A 34 6.64 11.69 10.58
CA PRO A 34 7.76 10.77 10.77
C PRO A 34 7.41 9.36 10.27
N THR A 35 8.37 8.67 9.64
CA THR A 35 8.23 7.28 9.16
C THR A 35 7.73 6.35 10.27
N SER A 36 8.20 6.55 11.51
CA SER A 36 7.78 5.80 12.70
C SER A 36 6.29 5.93 13.06
N ARG A 37 5.55 6.83 12.41
CA ARG A 37 4.11 7.04 12.61
C ARG A 37 3.25 6.43 11.52
N ILE A 38 3.85 5.89 10.46
CA ILE A 38 3.14 5.24 9.35
C ILE A 38 2.95 3.77 9.69
N LEU A 39 1.71 3.28 9.60
CA LEU A 39 1.40 1.86 9.62
C LEU A 39 0.97 1.44 8.22
N LEU A 40 1.68 0.50 7.62
CA LEU A 40 1.42 -0.01 6.28
C LEU A 40 1.06 -1.49 6.32
N LEU A 41 -0.08 -1.87 5.73
CA LEU A 41 -0.45 -3.25 5.43
C LEU A 41 -0.42 -3.45 3.92
N VAL A 42 0.40 -4.40 3.45
CA VAL A 42 0.49 -4.79 2.04
C VAL A 42 -0.13 -6.17 1.86
N THR A 43 -1.17 -6.27 1.04
CA THR A 43 -1.90 -7.51 0.74
C THR A 43 -1.75 -7.85 -0.75
N PRO A 44 -0.67 -8.55 -1.14
CA PRO A 44 -0.53 -9.07 -2.50
C PRO A 44 -1.47 -10.26 -2.74
N ASN A 45 -1.60 -10.71 -3.99
CA ASN A 45 -2.52 -11.79 -4.39
C ASN A 45 -3.99 -11.58 -4.00
N ALA A 46 -4.41 -10.35 -3.74
CA ALA A 46 -5.79 -10.06 -3.35
C ALA A 46 -6.77 -10.46 -4.45
N GLN A 47 -7.95 -10.93 -4.06
CA GLN A 47 -9.07 -11.11 -4.99
C GLN A 47 -9.64 -9.73 -5.36
N LEU A 48 -8.95 -9.04 -6.27
CA LEU A 48 -9.25 -7.68 -6.71
C LEU A 48 -9.52 -7.66 -8.22
N SER A 49 -10.60 -6.99 -8.59
CA SER A 49 -11.00 -6.75 -9.99
C SER A 49 -11.46 -5.30 -10.17
N HIS A 50 -11.20 -4.72 -11.34
CA HIS A 50 -11.65 -3.39 -11.72
C HIS A 50 -12.55 -3.50 -12.95
N GLY A 51 -13.80 -3.05 -12.86
CA GLY A 51 -14.75 -3.12 -13.97
C GLY A 51 -14.98 -4.55 -14.48
N THR A 52 -14.97 -5.56 -13.59
CA THR A 52 -15.00 -7.01 -13.88
C THR A 52 -13.73 -7.61 -14.50
N MET A 53 -12.73 -6.80 -14.85
CA MET A 53 -11.44 -7.25 -15.36
C MET A 53 -10.46 -7.57 -14.22
N ARG A 54 -9.52 -8.50 -14.49
CA ARG A 54 -8.47 -8.93 -13.53
C ARG A 54 -7.07 -8.46 -13.95
N ASP A 55 -6.98 -7.38 -14.71
CA ASP A 55 -5.70 -6.76 -15.02
C ASP A 55 -4.98 -6.32 -13.73
N PRO A 56 -3.63 -6.25 -13.72
CA PRO A 56 -2.86 -5.79 -12.57
C PRO A 56 -3.42 -4.49 -11.99
N SER A 57 -3.91 -4.55 -10.76
CA SER A 57 -4.67 -3.48 -10.11
C SER A 57 -4.25 -3.33 -8.65
N CYS A 58 -4.52 -2.16 -8.08
CA CYS A 58 -4.21 -1.83 -6.70
C CYS A 58 -5.32 -0.97 -6.09
N LEU A 59 -5.70 -1.27 -4.85
CA LEU A 59 -6.58 -0.46 -4.01
C LEU A 59 -5.75 0.06 -2.84
N ILE A 60 -5.72 1.37 -2.65
CA ILE A 60 -5.03 2.02 -1.55
C ILE A 60 -6.04 2.82 -0.73
N VAL A 61 -6.07 2.56 0.58
CA VAL A 61 -6.86 3.32 1.55
C VAL A 61 -5.88 4.00 2.51
N VAL A 62 -5.98 5.32 2.63
CA VAL A 62 -5.20 6.13 3.55
C VAL A 62 -6.14 6.73 4.60
N SER A 63 -5.99 6.31 5.85
CA SER A 63 -6.71 6.87 6.99
C SER A 63 -5.79 7.78 7.80
N LEU A 64 -6.16 9.06 7.88
CA LEU A 64 -5.43 10.07 8.65
C LEU A 64 -6.22 10.39 9.91
N ILE A 65 -5.61 10.12 11.07
CA ILE A 65 -6.09 10.63 12.35
C ILE A 65 -5.31 11.93 12.62
N TYR A 66 -6.04 13.05 12.62
CA TYR A 66 -5.55 14.40 12.92
C TYR A 66 -5.14 14.52 14.40
#